data_AF-A0A3P7NT14-F1
#
_entry.id   AF-A0A3P7NT14-F1
#
_cell.length_a   1.000
_cell.length_b   1.000
_cell.length_c   1.000
_cell.angle_alpha   90.00
_cell.angle_beta   90.00
_cell.angle_gamma   90.00
#
_symmetry.space_group_name_H-M   'P 1'
#
loop_
_entity.id
_entity.type
_entity.pdbx_description
1 polymer ?
#
loop_
_entity_poly.entity_id
_entity_poly.type
_entity_poly.pdbx_seq_one_letter_code
_entity_poly.pdbx_strand_id
1 'polypeptide(L)'
;MRVAVYSDYGTTTLSVKQLLHCLGSLLPSWTVFPVKSDFVIKNQFSDCDLFCVGGGFSRGVVKSMTDVGLTNLQNYVRSGGKYLGICSGAYLASRLTKFAVGSPLEVIDAGYLNFFEGNASVCSHFSARRYC
;
A
#
# COMPACT_ATOMS: atom_id res chain seq x y z
N MET A 1 11.81 -6.19 15.97
CA MET A 1 10.95 -6.25 14.78
C MET A 1 10.95 -4.92 14.07
N ARG A 2 10.69 -4.91 12.77
CA ARG A 2 10.98 -3.82 11.85
C ARG A 2 9.84 -3.62 10.87
N VAL A 3 9.36 -2.38 10.78
CA VAL A 3 8.28 -1.99 9.88
C VAL A 3 8.81 -1.04 8.82
N ALA A 4 8.71 -1.45 7.57
CA ALA A 4 9.06 -0.61 6.42
C ALA A 4 7.79 0.07 5.89
N VAL A 5 7.79 1.40 5.84
CA VAL A 5 6.68 2.20 5.29
C VAL A 5 7.07 2.75 3.93
N TYR A 6 6.37 2.34 2.87
CA TYR A 6 6.61 2.87 1.53
C TYR A 6 6.31 4.38 1.47
N SER A 7 7.28 5.15 0.98
CA SER A 7 7.31 6.61 1.03
C SER A 7 7.65 7.25 -0.32
N ASP A 8 7.38 6.55 -1.40
CA ASP A 8 7.72 6.97 -2.76
C ASP A 8 6.48 7.33 -3.59
N TYR A 9 6.68 7.61 -4.87
CA TYR A 9 5.64 8.00 -5.82
C TYR A 9 4.43 7.06 -5.77
N GLY A 10 3.23 7.65 -5.83
CA GLY A 10 1.98 6.94 -5.60
C GLY A 10 1.45 7.05 -4.16
N THR A 11 2.26 7.48 -3.19
CA THR A 11 1.78 7.82 -1.83
C THR A 11 1.80 9.31 -1.55
N THR A 12 0.91 9.76 -0.65
CA THR A 12 0.90 11.15 -0.19
C THR A 12 1.80 11.33 1.03
N THR A 13 2.53 12.45 1.09
CA THR A 13 3.44 12.76 2.23
C THR A 13 2.70 12.77 3.57
N LEU A 14 1.46 13.26 3.59
CA LEU A 14 0.65 13.25 4.81
C LEU A 14 0.32 11.83 5.26
N SER A 15 -0.10 10.95 4.33
CA SER A 15 -0.39 9.55 4.69
C SER A 15 0.84 8.84 5.22
N VAL A 16 2.02 9.06 4.63
CA VAL A 16 3.28 8.46 5.09
C VAL A 16 3.62 8.95 6.50
N LYS A 17 3.57 10.27 6.73
CA LYS A 17 3.84 10.86 8.05
C LYS A 17 2.91 10.31 9.13
N GLN A 18 1.61 10.23 8.85
CA GLN A 18 0.64 9.70 9.80
C GLN A 18 0.87 8.21 10.06
N LEU A 19 1.12 7.42 9.01
CA LEU A 19 1.37 6.00 9.16
C LEU A 19 2.63 5.71 9.99
N LEU A 20 3.73 6.44 9.75
CA LEU A 20 4.94 6.37 10.58
C LEU A 20 4.65 6.73 12.04
N HIS A 21 3.92 7.81 12.29
CA HIS A 21 3.57 8.27 13.64
C HIS A 21 2.68 7.26 14.39
N CYS A 22 1.60 6.80 13.75
CA CYS A 22 0.67 5.85 14.34
C CYS A 22 1.36 4.51 14.63
N LEU A 23 2.10 3.95 13.67
CA LEU A 23 2.80 2.68 13.87
C LEU A 23 3.89 2.79 14.94
N GLY A 24 4.65 3.89 14.95
CA GLY A 24 5.66 4.13 15.99
C GLY A 24 5.05 4.24 17.39
N SER A 25 3.85 4.80 17.50
CA SER A 25 3.13 4.92 18.78
C SER A 25 2.47 3.61 19.22
N LEU A 26 1.89 2.86 18.27
CA LEU A 26 1.22 1.58 18.52
C LEU A 26 2.19 0.44 18.79
N LEU A 27 3.38 0.49 18.20
CA LEU A 27 4.41 -0.55 18.26
C LEU A 27 5.73 0.03 18.83
N PRO A 28 5.76 0.46 20.10
CA PRO A 28 6.90 1.18 20.66
C PRO A 28 8.20 0.35 20.73
N SER A 29 8.10 -0.98 20.69
CA SER A 29 9.26 -1.90 20.65
C SER A 29 9.73 -2.25 19.23
N TRP A 30 9.10 -1.70 18.19
CA TRP A 30 9.43 -1.96 16.80
C TRP A 30 10.13 -0.74 16.17
N THR A 31 11.08 -0.99 15.29
CA THR A 31 11.69 0.08 14.50
C THR A 31 10.84 0.34 13.27
N VAL A 32 10.21 1.51 13.20
CA VAL A 32 9.40 1.94 12.05
C VAL A 32 10.19 2.93 11.21
N PHE A 33 10.35 2.68 9.91
CA PHE A 33 11.17 3.53 9.03
C PHE A 33 10.60 3.64 7.61
N PRO A 34 10.78 4.80 6.94
CA PRO A 34 10.36 4.97 5.56
C PRO A 34 11.32 4.29 4.58
N VAL A 35 10.79 3.75 3.49
CA VAL A 35 11.55 3.16 2.38
C VAL A 35 11.07 3.68 1.02
N LYS A 36 11.94 3.62 0.01
CA LYS A 36 11.66 3.98 -1.39
C LYS A 36 11.43 2.73 -2.24
N SER A 37 11.01 2.88 -3.51
CA SER A 37 10.78 1.70 -4.37
C SER A 37 12.02 0.84 -4.57
N ASP A 38 13.21 1.45 -4.57
CA ASP A 38 14.51 0.77 -4.63
C ASP A 38 14.68 -0.34 -3.57
N PHE A 39 14.13 -0.15 -2.37
CA PHE A 39 14.16 -1.17 -1.31
C PHE A 39 13.46 -2.46 -1.75
N VAL A 40 12.31 -2.30 -2.40
CA VAL A 40 11.49 -3.41 -2.89
C VAL A 40 12.10 -4.04 -4.14
N ILE A 41 12.60 -3.21 -5.06
CA ILE A 41 13.24 -3.66 -6.31
C ILE A 41 14.52 -4.45 -6.01
N LYS A 42 15.33 -4.01 -5.03
CA LYS A 42 16.55 -4.69 -4.60
C LYS A 42 16.30 -5.82 -3.60
N ASN A 43 15.05 -6.19 -3.36
CA ASN A 43 14.64 -7.28 -2.47
C ASN A 43 15.21 -7.18 -1.04
N GLN A 44 15.25 -5.98 -0.46
CA GLN A 44 15.90 -5.72 0.84
C GLN A 44 15.04 -6.09 2.06
N PHE A 45 14.19 -7.11 1.94
CA PHE A 45 13.22 -7.52 2.97
C PHE A 45 13.81 -8.36 4.11
N SER A 46 15.13 -8.64 4.12
CA SER A 46 15.79 -9.58 5.05
C SER A 46 15.45 -9.34 6.52
N ASP A 47 15.36 -8.07 6.92
CA ASP A 47 15.01 -7.66 8.28
C ASP A 47 13.71 -6.84 8.30
N CYS A 48 12.72 -7.23 7.48
CA CYS A 48 11.43 -6.55 7.40
C CYS A 48 10.32 -7.50 7.88
N ASP A 49 9.73 -7.22 9.04
CA ASP A 49 8.64 -8.04 9.58
C ASP A 49 7.27 -7.61 9.02
N LEU A 50 7.14 -6.34 8.64
CA LEU A 50 5.92 -5.76 8.11
C LEU A 50 6.24 -4.69 7.08
N PHE A 51 5.68 -4.84 5.87
CA PHE A 51 5.72 -3.83 4.82
C PHE A 51 4.37 -3.11 4.71
N CYS A 52 4.38 -1.78 4.81
CA CYS A 52 3.17 -0.97 4.80
C CYS A 52 3.12 -0.02 3.60
N VAL A 53 1.94 0.11 2.99
CA VAL A 53 1.67 1.10 1.94
C VAL A 53 0.47 1.97 2.34
N GLY A 54 0.71 3.27 2.42
CA GLY A 54 -0.31 4.27 2.74
C GLY A 54 -1.22 4.65 1.57
N GLY A 55 -2.03 5.66 1.80
CA GLY A 55 -2.98 6.22 0.83
C GLY A 55 -2.33 7.15 -0.21
N GLY A 56 -3.00 7.23 -1.36
CA GLY A 56 -2.56 7.92 -2.56
C GLY A 56 -3.22 7.29 -3.78
N PHE A 57 -2.44 6.91 -4.79
CA PHE A 57 -2.94 6.26 -6.00
C PHE A 57 -2.05 5.06 -6.36
N SER A 58 -2.66 3.88 -6.45
CA SER A 58 -1.99 2.58 -6.61
C SER A 58 -1.15 2.50 -7.89
N ARG A 59 -1.63 3.07 -9.01
CA ARG A 59 -0.89 3.10 -10.29
C ARG A 59 0.49 3.76 -10.18
N GLY A 60 0.65 4.75 -9.30
CA GLY A 60 1.96 5.37 -9.05
C GLY A 60 2.91 4.40 -8.35
N VAL A 61 2.41 3.69 -7.34
CA VAL A 61 3.17 2.68 -6.59
C VAL A 61 3.64 1.56 -7.53
N VAL A 62 2.73 1.05 -8.36
CA VAL A 62 3.01 0.04 -9.39
C VAL A 62 4.09 0.52 -10.35
N LYS A 63 3.94 1.75 -10.89
CA LYS A 63 4.91 2.34 -11.81
C LYS A 63 6.30 2.43 -11.19
N SER A 64 6.40 2.81 -9.92
CA SER A 64 7.68 2.95 -9.23
C SER A 64 8.30 1.63 -8.79
N MET A 65 7.50 0.61 -8.47
CA MET A 65 8.02 -0.70 -8.09
C MET A 65 8.43 -1.54 -9.31
N THR A 66 7.86 -1.28 -10.49
CA THR A 66 8.03 -2.11 -11.70
C THR A 66 7.61 -3.57 -11.46
N ASP A 67 7.63 -4.40 -12.50
CA ASP A 67 7.29 -5.82 -12.35
C ASP A 67 8.24 -6.56 -11.41
N VAL A 68 9.51 -6.13 -11.35
CA VAL A 68 10.53 -6.71 -10.48
C VAL A 68 10.17 -6.48 -9.00
N GLY A 69 9.87 -5.24 -8.62
CA GLY A 69 9.53 -4.92 -7.24
C GLY A 69 8.21 -5.56 -6.81
N LEU A 70 7.21 -5.59 -7.70
CA LEU A 70 5.94 -6.28 -7.41
C LEU A 70 6.16 -7.77 -7.18
N THR A 71 6.97 -8.42 -8.01
CA THR A 71 7.32 -9.84 -7.84
C THR A 71 8.05 -10.10 -6.53
N ASN A 72 9.03 -9.25 -6.17
CA ASN A 72 9.74 -9.36 -4.90
C ASN A 72 8.81 -9.19 -3.70
N LEU A 73 7.92 -8.19 -3.74
CA LEU A 73 6.94 -7.97 -2.69
C LEU A 73 5.97 -9.15 -2.57
N GLN A 74 5.54 -9.74 -3.69
CA GLN A 74 4.73 -10.95 -3.65
C GLN A 74 5.45 -12.13 -3.02
N ASN A 75 6.72 -12.35 -3.38
CA ASN A 75 7.53 -13.42 -2.82
C ASN A 75 7.75 -13.22 -1.32
N TYR A 76 8.04 -12.00 -0.88
CA TYR A 76 8.16 -11.65 0.53
C TYR A 76 6.92 -12.03 1.34
N VAL A 77 5.72 -11.70 0.86
CA VAL A 77 4.48 -12.04 1.57
C VAL A 77 4.22 -13.55 1.54
N ARG A 78 4.43 -14.20 0.39
CA ARG A 78 4.30 -15.66 0.25
C ARG A 78 5.28 -16.43 1.14
N SER A 79 6.44 -15.86 1.43
CA SER A 79 7.45 -16.44 2.34
C SER A 79 7.19 -16.13 3.82
N GLY A 80 6.02 -15.60 4.19
CA GLY A 80 5.62 -15.33 5.57
C GLY A 80 5.79 -13.88 6.02
N GLY A 81 6.28 -12.99 5.15
CA GLY A 81 6.28 -11.55 5.38
C GLY A 81 4.86 -10.98 5.51
N LYS A 82 4.70 -9.88 6.24
CA LYS A 82 3.37 -9.26 6.46
C LYS A 82 3.22 -8.01 5.62
N TYR A 83 2.01 -7.79 5.12
CA TYR A 83 1.65 -6.61 4.35
C TYR A 83 0.47 -5.87 5.00
N LEU A 84 0.59 -4.54 5.11
CA LEU A 84 -0.50 -3.66 5.53
C LEU A 84 -0.74 -2.56 4.49
N GLY A 85 -1.90 -2.61 3.83
CA GLY A 85 -2.32 -1.60 2.87
C GLY A 85 -3.45 -0.72 3.41
N ILE A 86 -3.34 0.60 3.24
CA ILE A 86 -4.40 1.56 3.58
C ILE A 86 -4.82 2.32 2.32
N CYS A 87 -6.12 2.44 2.07
CA CYS A 87 -6.67 3.10 0.88
C CYS A 87 -6.07 2.51 -0.41
N SER A 88 -5.29 3.26 -1.19
CA SER A 88 -4.61 2.75 -2.38
C SER A 88 -3.69 1.56 -2.13
N GLY A 89 -3.10 1.45 -0.93
CA GLY A 89 -2.33 0.26 -0.54
C GLY A 89 -3.22 -0.99 -0.39
N ALA A 90 -4.45 -0.85 0.11
CA ALA A 90 -5.38 -1.97 0.20
C ALA A 90 -5.84 -2.43 -1.20
N TYR A 91 -6.04 -1.47 -2.11
CA TYR A 91 -6.38 -1.74 -3.51
C TYR A 91 -5.26 -2.51 -4.21
N LEU A 92 -4.01 -2.14 -3.96
CA LEU A 92 -2.83 -2.81 -4.51
C LEU A 92 -2.80 -4.32 -4.16
N ALA A 93 -3.26 -4.68 -2.95
CA ALA A 93 -3.28 -6.05 -2.44
C ALA A 93 -4.51 -6.89 -2.86
N SER A 94 -5.56 -6.25 -3.37
CA SER A 94 -6.83 -6.91 -3.70
C SER A 94 -6.82 -7.49 -5.12
N ARG A 95 -7.63 -8.51 -5.41
CA ARG A 95 -7.74 -9.11 -6.76
C ARG A 95 -8.31 -8.18 -7.81
N LEU A 96 -9.21 -7.29 -7.40
CA LEU A 96 -9.87 -6.34 -8.28
C LEU A 96 -10.10 -5.06 -7.50
N THR A 97 -9.70 -3.93 -8.09
CA THR A 97 -9.96 -2.61 -7.57
C THR A 97 -11.06 -1.97 -8.40
N LYS A 98 -12.15 -1.54 -7.76
CA LYS A 98 -13.19 -0.72 -8.36
C LYS A 98 -13.32 0.57 -7.57
N PHE A 99 -12.93 1.69 -8.18
CA PHE A 99 -13.02 3.01 -7.57
C PHE A 99 -13.85 3.94 -8.44
N ALA A 100 -14.81 4.63 -7.82
CA ALA A 100 -15.64 5.65 -8.43
C ALA A 100 -16.28 5.23 -9.78
N VAL A 101 -16.72 3.97 -9.86
CA VAL A 101 -17.38 3.40 -11.05
C VAL A 101 -18.61 4.24 -11.42
N GLY A 102 -18.73 4.58 -12.70
CA GLY A 102 -19.76 5.48 -13.24
C GLY A 102 -19.44 6.97 -13.08
N SER A 103 -18.19 7.34 -12.75
CA SER A 103 -17.74 8.74 -12.69
C SER A 103 -16.56 9.00 -13.64
N PRO A 104 -16.22 10.26 -13.96
CA PRO A 104 -15.00 10.58 -14.72
C PRO A 104 -13.69 10.12 -14.06
N LEU A 105 -13.72 9.73 -12.79
CA LEU A 105 -12.60 9.22 -12.01
C LEU A 105 -12.62 7.69 -11.86
N GLU A 106 -13.40 7.00 -12.70
CA GLU A 106 -13.49 5.55 -12.68
C GLU A 106 -12.13 4.88 -12.83
N VAL A 107 -11.87 3.90 -11.95
CA VAL A 107 -10.73 3.01 -12.04
C VAL A 107 -11.22 1.58 -11.81
N ILE A 108 -10.93 0.70 -12.78
CA ILE A 108 -11.15 -0.74 -12.68
C ILE A 108 -9.81 -1.40 -13.02
N ASP A 109 -9.04 -1.74 -11.99
CA ASP A 109 -7.71 -2.34 -12.13
C ASP A 109 -7.72 -3.78 -11.60
N ALA A 110 -7.13 -4.70 -12.36
CA ALA A 110 -6.79 -6.02 -11.85
C ALA A 110 -5.74 -5.92 -10.73
N GLY A 111 -5.78 -6.86 -9.80
CA GLY A 111 -4.94 -6.88 -8.61
C GLY A 111 -3.47 -7.08 -8.94
N TYR A 112 -2.67 -6.04 -8.74
CA TYR A 112 -1.23 -6.08 -9.00
C TYR A 112 -0.48 -7.04 -8.06
N LEU A 113 -0.90 -7.16 -6.79
CA LEU A 113 -0.31 -8.10 -5.82
C LEU A 113 -1.20 -9.32 -5.54
N ASN A 114 -2.52 -9.15 -5.59
CA ASN A 114 -3.50 -10.23 -5.44
C ASN A 114 -3.26 -11.12 -4.20
N PHE A 115 -2.99 -10.51 -3.05
CA PHE A 115 -2.83 -11.22 -1.76
C PHE A 115 -4.16 -11.65 -1.16
N PHE A 116 -5.24 -10.98 -1.54
CA PHE A 116 -6.59 -11.27 -1.12
C PHE A 116 -7.47 -11.50 -2.35
N GLU A 117 -8.13 -12.66 -2.41
CA GLU A 117 -8.97 -13.07 -3.55
C GLU A 117 -10.26 -12.23 -3.70
N GLY A 118 -10.58 -11.39 -2.72
CA GLY A 118 -11.74 -10.51 -2.78
C GLY A 118 -11.51 -9.20 -3.52
N ASN A 119 -12.62 -8.52 -3.81
CA ASN A 119 -12.64 -7.26 -4.54
C ASN A 119 -12.62 -6.08 -3.55
N ALA A 120 -11.73 -5.11 -3.76
CA ALA A 120 -11.82 -3.82 -3.11
C ALA A 120 -12.72 -2.88 -3.92
N SER A 121 -13.85 -2.50 -3.34
CA SER A 121 -14.84 -1.64 -3.98
C SER A 121 -15.05 -0.40 -3.12
N VAL A 122 -14.88 0.79 -3.70
CA VAL A 122 -15.33 2.04 -3.07
C VAL A 122 -16.41 2.68 -3.92
N CYS A 123 -17.60 2.80 -3.33
CA CYS A 123 -18.73 3.47 -3.96
C CYS A 123 -18.44 4.96 -4.13
N SER A 124 -18.77 5.48 -5.32
CA SER A 124 -18.71 6.90 -5.69
C SER A 124 -19.54 7.82 -4.79
N HIS A 125 -20.44 7.27 -3.97
CA HIS A 125 -21.28 8.01 -3.02
C HIS A 125 -20.64 8.29 -1.65
N PHE A 126 -19.36 7.93 -1.43
CA PHE A 126 -18.64 8.34 -0.23
C PHE A 126 -18.19 9.82 -0.34
N SER A 127 -19.16 10.72 -0.46
CA SER A 127 -18.97 12.11 -0.10
C SER A 127 -18.86 12.15 1.42
N ALA A 128 -17.69 12.52 1.94
CA ALA A 128 -17.63 13.04 3.29
C ALA A 128 -18.52 14.29 3.32
N ARG A 129 -19.80 14.12 3.66
CA ARG A 129 -20.65 15.24 4.06
C ARG A 129 -19.90 15.87 5.23
N ARG A 130 -19.35 17.07 4.98
CA ARG A 130 -18.81 17.94 6.01
C ARG A 130 -19.90 18.05 7.07
N TYR A 131 -19.62 17.54 8.26
CA TYR A 131 -20.34 17.98 9.45
C TYR A 131 -19.81 19.40 9.75
N CYS A 132 -20.56 20.39 9.31
CA CYS A 132 -20.55 21.75 9.84
C CYS A 132 -22.01 22.12 10.10
#